data_AF-A0A444JN52-F1
#
_entry.id   AF-A0A444JN52-F1
#
_cell.length_a   1.000
_cell.length_b   1.000
_cell.length_c   1.000
_cell.angle_alpha   90.00
_cell.angle_beta   90.00
_cell.angle_gamma   90.00
#
_symmetry.space_group_name_H-M   'P 1'
#
loop_
_entity.id
_entity.type
_entity.pdbx_description
1 polymer ?
#
loop_
_entity_poly.entity_id
_entity_poly.type
_entity_poly.pdbx_seq_one_letter_code
_entity_poly.pdbx_strand_id
1 'polypeptide(L)'
;MYLKSFFLASSMAVFSISSWDFMNKKPAMAYSGAYHLNSTGSSYHGKRNIEVFIEDQNIDITTIFSESGLKNVVEVHTKGTINKDNNGQYSMSITDENYNKGLIVSASDIRMYNDLLSAARKLPGHSKWKVVESTENYIVIATNQGDGYLMALNRYQVN
;
A
#
# COMPACT_ATOMS: atom_id res chain seq x y z
N MET A 1 22.79 51.92 5.68
CA MET A 1 21.67 51.63 4.75
C MET A 1 21.82 50.24 4.13
N TYR A 2 22.00 49.18 4.94
CA TYR A 2 22.26 47.80 4.46
C TYR A 2 21.35 46.72 5.11
N LEU A 3 20.66 47.04 6.22
CA LEU A 3 19.80 46.09 6.93
C LEU A 3 18.47 45.79 6.20
N LYS A 4 17.91 46.77 5.46
CA LYS A 4 16.64 46.60 4.74
C LYS A 4 16.78 45.64 3.53
N SER A 5 17.96 45.62 2.89
CA SER A 5 18.27 44.77 1.74
C SER A 5 18.42 43.29 2.13
N PHE A 6 19.00 43.02 3.30
CA PHE A 6 19.18 41.66 3.82
C PHE A 6 17.85 40.98 4.18
N PHE A 7 16.89 41.74 4.72
CA PHE A 7 15.58 41.21 5.10
C PHE A 7 14.70 40.88 3.89
N LEU A 8 14.83 41.65 2.80
CA LEU A 8 14.14 41.35 1.52
C LEU A 8 14.75 40.12 0.82
N ALA A 9 16.08 39.99 0.83
CA ALA A 9 16.77 38.86 0.23
C ALA A 9 16.49 37.53 0.97
N SER A 10 16.43 37.54 2.32
CA SER A 10 16.14 36.35 3.11
C SER A 10 14.69 35.87 2.96
N SER A 11 13.73 36.79 2.90
CA SER A 11 12.31 36.45 2.69
C SER A 11 12.06 35.88 1.28
N MET A 12 12.68 36.43 0.23
CA MET A 12 12.62 35.86 -1.11
C MET A 12 13.23 34.45 -1.19
N ALA A 13 14.33 34.19 -0.48
CA ALA A 13 14.96 32.87 -0.42
C ALA A 13 14.02 31.82 0.20
N VAL A 14 13.33 32.16 1.30
CA VAL A 14 12.35 31.27 1.96
C VAL A 14 11.15 30.98 1.06
N PHE A 15 10.64 31.98 0.33
CA PHE A 15 9.56 31.77 -0.66
C PHE A 15 10.01 30.91 -1.84
N SER A 16 11.26 31.06 -2.31
CA SER A 16 11.78 30.23 -3.41
C SER A 16 12.01 28.77 -3.00
N ILE A 17 12.42 28.50 -1.76
CA ILE A 17 12.62 27.13 -1.26
C ILE A 17 11.26 26.46 -1.04
N SER A 18 10.30 27.15 -0.41
CA SER A 18 8.96 26.59 -0.16
C SER A 18 8.15 26.37 -1.44
N SER A 19 8.31 27.24 -2.44
CA SER A 19 7.71 27.03 -3.77
C SER A 19 8.39 25.91 -4.55
N TRP A 20 9.69 25.71 -4.39
CA TRP A 20 10.40 24.59 -5.01
C TRP A 20 9.98 23.25 -4.39
N ASP A 21 9.86 23.18 -3.06
CA ASP A 21 9.32 22.00 -2.36
C ASP A 21 7.87 21.71 -2.77
N PHE A 22 7.04 22.75 -2.93
CA PHE A 22 5.66 22.61 -3.40
C PHE A 22 5.58 22.13 -4.85
N MET A 23 6.42 22.66 -5.75
CA MET A 23 6.43 22.29 -7.18
C MET A 23 7.01 20.90 -7.45
N ASN A 24 7.86 20.37 -6.55
CA ASN A 24 8.47 19.05 -6.71
C ASN A 24 7.70 17.92 -6.01
N LYS A 25 6.70 18.24 -5.19
CA LYS A 25 5.97 17.21 -4.45
C LYS A 25 5.21 16.34 -5.43
N LYS A 26 5.45 15.02 -5.38
CA LYS A 26 4.72 14.10 -6.25
C LYS A 26 3.25 14.09 -5.83
N PRO A 27 2.31 14.11 -6.78
CA PRO A 27 0.90 14.06 -6.43
C PRO A 27 0.63 12.77 -5.66
N ALA A 28 -0.19 12.88 -4.61
CA ALA A 28 -0.66 11.72 -3.90
C ALA A 28 -1.49 10.83 -4.85
N MET A 29 -1.35 9.52 -4.71
CA MET A 29 -2.03 8.54 -5.56
C MET A 29 -2.84 7.60 -4.69
N ALA A 30 -4.09 7.38 -5.08
CA ALA A 30 -4.94 6.36 -4.49
C ALA A 30 -5.19 5.22 -5.47
N TYR A 31 -5.27 4.00 -4.95
CA TYR A 31 -5.56 2.80 -5.72
C TYR A 31 -6.59 1.92 -5.02
N SER A 32 -7.50 1.34 -5.79
CA SER A 32 -8.52 0.40 -5.30
C SER A 32 -8.51 -0.88 -6.11
N GLY A 33 -8.69 -2.03 -5.46
CA GLY A 33 -8.92 -3.28 -6.16
C GLY A 33 -9.55 -4.34 -5.27
N ALA A 34 -10.03 -5.40 -5.92
CA ALA A 34 -10.60 -6.56 -5.23
C ALA A 34 -10.26 -7.84 -5.98
N TYR A 35 -10.10 -8.93 -5.24
CA TYR A 35 -9.95 -10.25 -5.83
C TYR A 35 -10.66 -11.33 -5.01
N HIS A 36 -10.95 -12.43 -5.69
CA HIS A 36 -11.59 -13.61 -5.15
C HIS A 36 -10.64 -14.78 -5.34
N LEU A 37 -10.39 -15.56 -4.28
CA LEU A 37 -9.65 -16.80 -4.34
C LEU A 37 -10.63 -17.96 -4.14
N ASN A 38 -10.62 -18.90 -5.07
CA ASN A 38 -11.37 -20.15 -4.96
C ASN A 38 -10.40 -21.31 -5.18
N SER A 39 -10.49 -22.33 -4.32
CA SER A 39 -9.74 -23.57 -4.51
C SER A 39 -10.48 -24.48 -5.50
N THR A 40 -9.75 -25.10 -6.42
CA THR A 40 -10.30 -26.14 -7.30
C THR A 40 -10.36 -27.51 -6.63
N GLY A 41 -9.62 -27.70 -5.53
CA GLY A 41 -9.49 -28.98 -4.81
C GLY A 41 -10.11 -28.99 -3.42
N SER A 42 -10.72 -27.89 -2.97
CA SER A 42 -11.40 -27.80 -1.67
C SER A 42 -12.53 -26.77 -1.71
N SER A 43 -13.33 -26.71 -0.65
CA SER A 43 -14.38 -25.70 -0.48
C SER A 43 -13.86 -24.30 -0.09
N TYR A 44 -12.54 -24.11 -0.08
CA TYR A 44 -11.93 -22.84 0.30
C TYR A 44 -12.33 -21.73 -0.67
N HIS A 45 -12.83 -20.64 -0.11
CA HIS A 45 -13.10 -19.41 -0.82
C HIS A 45 -12.74 -18.21 0.06
N GLY A 46 -12.20 -17.16 -0.57
CA GLY A 46 -11.85 -15.92 0.09
C GLY A 46 -12.07 -14.72 -0.83
N LYS A 47 -12.43 -13.59 -0.24
CA LYS A 47 -12.59 -12.32 -0.93
C LYS A 47 -11.77 -11.27 -0.21
N ARG A 48 -11.01 -10.47 -0.96
CA ARG A 48 -10.25 -9.33 -0.42
C ARG A 48 -10.52 -8.08 -1.26
N ASN A 49 -10.79 -6.98 -0.58
CA ASN A 49 -10.76 -5.62 -1.13
C ASN A 49 -9.54 -4.90 -0.55
N ILE A 50 -8.88 -4.08 -1.35
CA ILE A 50 -7.68 -3.33 -0.98
C ILE A 50 -7.81 -1.91 -1.48
N GLU A 51 -7.60 -0.97 -0.56
CA GLU A 51 -7.42 0.45 -0.83
C GLU A 51 -6.00 0.83 -0.43
N VAL A 52 -5.31 1.56 -1.30
CA VAL A 52 -3.92 2.00 -1.11
C VAL A 52 -3.84 3.49 -1.36
N PHE A 53 -3.23 4.22 -0.44
CA PHE A 53 -2.90 5.62 -0.60
C PHE A 53 -1.38 5.79 -0.49
N ILE A 54 -0.77 6.48 -1.44
CA ILE A 54 0.67 6.73 -1.50
C ILE A 54 0.90 8.23 -1.61
N GLU A 55 1.67 8.78 -0.68
CA GLU A 55 2.18 10.15 -0.73
C GLU A 55 3.68 10.12 -0.43
N ASP A 56 4.48 10.62 -1.37
CA ASP A 56 5.95 10.55 -1.34
C ASP A 56 6.47 9.10 -1.20
N GLN A 57 7.00 8.76 -0.02
CA GLN A 57 7.46 7.41 0.34
C GLN A 57 6.56 6.75 1.37
N ASN A 58 5.50 7.43 1.83
CA ASN A 58 4.56 6.87 2.80
C ASN A 58 3.46 6.12 2.06
N ILE A 59 3.04 5.00 2.64
CA ILE A 59 1.94 4.19 2.14
C ILE A 59 0.97 3.89 3.29
N ASP A 60 -0.32 4.04 3.00
CA ASP A 60 -1.43 3.66 3.88
C ASP A 60 -2.30 2.66 3.11
N ILE A 61 -2.55 1.49 3.70
CA ILE A 61 -3.30 0.40 3.08
C ILE A 61 -4.44 0.03 4.01
N THR A 62 -5.66 0.03 3.46
CA THR A 62 -6.81 -0.60 4.10
C THR A 62 -7.19 -1.85 3.33
N THR A 63 -7.19 -2.99 4.03
CA THR A 63 -7.57 -4.27 3.46
C THR A 63 -8.77 -4.82 4.22
N ILE A 64 -9.81 -5.23 3.49
CA ILE A 64 -11.00 -5.87 4.05
C ILE A 64 -11.12 -7.24 3.40
N PHE A 65 -11.12 -8.31 4.19
CA PHE A 65 -11.28 -9.66 3.67
C PHE A 65 -12.21 -10.55 4.49
N SER A 66 -12.81 -11.51 3.80
CA SER A 66 -13.53 -12.65 4.38
C SER A 66 -13.03 -13.93 3.75
N GLU A 67 -13.08 -15.03 4.49
CA GLU A 67 -12.76 -16.36 3.97
C GLU A 67 -13.55 -17.45 4.71
N SER A 68 -13.66 -18.62 4.07
CA SER A 68 -14.49 -19.75 4.52
C SER A 68 -14.22 -20.22 5.96
N GLY A 69 -13.00 -20.03 6.48
CA GLY A 69 -12.63 -20.41 7.84
C GLY A 69 -12.93 -19.36 8.91
N LEU A 70 -13.47 -18.20 8.55
CA LEU A 70 -13.79 -17.09 9.47
C LEU A 70 -15.29 -16.80 9.54
N LYS A 71 -15.79 -16.46 10.73
CA LYS A 71 -17.18 -16.06 10.96
C LYS A 71 -17.44 -14.58 10.69
N ASN A 72 -16.40 -13.76 10.69
CA ASN A 72 -16.47 -12.31 10.50
C ASN A 72 -15.54 -11.86 9.37
N VAL A 73 -15.79 -10.64 8.91
CA VAL A 73 -14.86 -9.88 8.07
C VAL A 73 -13.70 -9.39 8.94
N VAL A 74 -12.49 -9.45 8.37
CA VAL A 74 -11.28 -8.87 8.95
C VAL A 74 -10.93 -7.60 8.17
N GLU A 75 -10.76 -6.52 8.91
CA GLU A 75 -10.29 -5.23 8.46
C GLU A 75 -8.88 -5.01 9.01
N VAL A 76 -7.97 -4.63 8.11
CA VAL A 76 -6.56 -4.41 8.40
C VAL A 76 -6.21 -3.02 7.90
N HIS A 77 -5.64 -2.21 8.78
CA HIS A 77 -5.00 -0.95 8.41
C HIS A 77 -3.50 -1.12 8.57
N THR A 78 -2.74 -0.83 7.52
CA THR A 78 -1.29 -0.98 7.50
C THR A 78 -0.68 0.31 7.00
N LYS A 79 0.23 0.87 7.79
CA LYS A 79 1.08 1.99 7.38
C LYS A 79 2.51 1.52 7.19
N GLY A 80 3.20 2.18 6.29
CA GLY A 80 4.59 1.86 6.04
C GLY A 80 5.30 2.87 5.16
N THR A 81 6.51 2.49 4.79
CA THR A 81 7.32 3.22 3.81
C THR A 81 7.64 2.34 2.62
N ILE A 82 7.70 2.96 1.44
CA ILE A 82 8.03 2.30 0.18
C ILE A 82 9.40 2.72 -0.30
N ASN A 83 10.19 1.72 -0.72
CA ASN A 83 11.48 1.93 -1.37
C ASN A 83 11.43 1.28 -2.75
N LYS A 84 11.92 2.01 -3.75
CA LYS A 84 12.09 1.49 -5.11
C LYS A 84 13.54 1.08 -5.31
N ASP A 85 13.76 -0.14 -5.76
CA ASP A 85 15.09 -0.61 -6.13
C ASP A 85 15.44 -0.27 -7.59
N ASN A 86 16.70 -0.51 -7.95
CA ASN A 86 17.23 -0.22 -9.29
C ASN A 86 16.60 -1.10 -10.39
N ASN A 87 15.94 -2.21 -10.05
CA ASN A 87 15.29 -3.10 -10.99
C ASN A 87 13.81 -2.73 -11.23
N GLY A 88 13.36 -1.61 -10.66
CA GLY A 88 11.98 -1.16 -10.75
C GLY A 88 11.01 -1.96 -9.87
N GLN A 89 11.52 -2.72 -8.90
CA GLN A 89 10.74 -3.39 -7.89
C GLN A 89 10.58 -2.46 -6.67
N TYR A 90 9.38 -2.42 -6.14
CA TYR A 90 9.03 -1.71 -4.92
C TYR A 90 9.05 -2.70 -3.76
N SER A 91 9.44 -2.20 -2.60
CA SER A 91 9.41 -2.94 -1.35
C SER A 91 8.80 -2.07 -0.26
N MET A 92 8.04 -2.69 0.64
CA MET A 92 7.41 -2.01 1.78
C MET A 92 8.04 -2.46 3.09
N SER A 93 8.21 -1.50 3.98
CA SER A 93 8.47 -1.74 5.40
C SER A 93 7.26 -1.29 6.21
N ILE A 94 6.67 -2.21 6.97
CA ILE A 94 5.51 -1.92 7.83
C ILE A 94 6.00 -1.15 9.06
N THR A 95 5.41 0.01 9.31
CA THR A 95 5.70 0.85 10.49
C THR A 95 4.61 0.74 11.55
N ASP A 96 3.37 0.53 11.13
CA ASP A 96 2.22 0.33 12.00
C ASP A 96 1.20 -0.61 11.32
N GLU A 97 0.58 -1.50 12.09
CA GLU A 97 -0.45 -2.41 11.58
C GLU A 97 -1.46 -2.69 12.69
N ASN A 98 -2.73 -2.48 12.38
CA ASN A 98 -3.84 -2.79 13.28
C ASN A 98 -4.90 -3.59 12.52
N TYR A 99 -5.50 -4.55 13.20
CA TYR A 99 -6.57 -5.37 12.65
C TYR A 99 -7.51 -5.86 13.74
N ASN A 100 -8.77 -6.07 13.38
CA ASN A 100 -9.72 -6.77 14.24
C ASN A 100 -9.43 -8.28 14.25
N LYS A 101 -9.69 -8.94 15.38
CA LYS A 101 -9.44 -10.38 15.51
C LYS A 101 -10.38 -11.19 14.61
N GLY A 102 -9.82 -12.18 13.90
CA GLY A 102 -10.59 -13.17 13.17
C GLY A 102 -11.25 -14.17 14.12
N LEU A 103 -12.55 -14.41 13.94
CA LEU A 103 -13.34 -15.39 14.66
C LEU A 103 -13.30 -16.72 13.88
N ILE A 104 -12.30 -17.52 14.20
CA ILE A 104 -12.00 -18.76 13.48
C ILE A 104 -13.08 -19.82 13.76
N VAL A 105 -13.63 -20.39 12.70
CA VAL A 105 -14.55 -21.55 12.74
C VAL A 105 -13.89 -22.82 12.20
N SER A 106 -12.95 -22.69 11.25
CA SER A 106 -12.20 -23.81 10.66
C SER A 106 -10.74 -23.40 10.45
N ALA A 107 -9.82 -23.94 11.24
CA ALA A 107 -8.40 -23.59 11.15
C ALA A 107 -7.73 -24.08 9.84
N SER A 108 -8.32 -25.05 9.13
CA SER A 108 -7.81 -25.52 7.83
C SER A 108 -8.07 -24.54 6.68
N ASP A 109 -8.98 -23.59 6.85
CA ASP A 109 -9.52 -22.75 5.78
C ASP A 109 -9.32 -21.24 6.01
N ILE A 110 -8.23 -20.88 6.69
CA ILE A 110 -7.87 -19.49 7.06
C ILE A 110 -6.56 -19.03 6.43
N ARG A 111 -6.39 -19.21 5.11
CA ARG A 111 -5.14 -18.91 4.41
C ARG A 111 -4.81 -17.41 4.42
N MET A 112 -5.78 -16.54 4.17
CA MET A 112 -5.56 -15.09 4.17
C MET A 112 -5.24 -14.56 5.58
N TYR A 113 -5.91 -15.11 6.60
CA TYR A 113 -5.66 -14.77 7.99
C TYR A 113 -4.30 -15.29 8.46
N ASN A 114 -3.88 -16.49 8.04
CA ASN A 114 -2.54 -17.00 8.33
C ASN A 114 -1.45 -16.15 7.66
N ASP A 115 -1.68 -15.68 6.43
CA ASP A 115 -0.79 -14.70 5.79
C ASP A 115 -0.71 -13.41 6.62
N LEU A 116 -1.84 -12.85 7.08
CA LEU A 116 -1.87 -11.68 7.98
C LEU A 116 -1.03 -11.88 9.25
N LEU A 117 -1.12 -13.05 9.88
CA LEU A 117 -0.38 -13.34 11.11
C LEU A 117 1.10 -13.71 10.89
N SER A 118 1.53 -13.87 9.64
CA SER A 118 2.88 -14.32 9.31
C SER A 118 3.94 -13.36 9.83
N ALA A 119 4.88 -13.89 10.62
CA ALA A 119 6.02 -13.12 11.11
C ALA A 119 6.93 -12.62 9.97
N ALA A 120 6.99 -13.34 8.85
CA ALA A 120 7.83 -12.97 7.71
C ALA A 120 7.42 -11.62 7.11
N ARG A 121 6.12 -11.30 7.10
CA ARG A 121 5.61 -10.01 6.60
C ARG A 121 6.12 -8.79 7.38
N LYS A 122 6.50 -8.98 8.65
CA LYS A 122 7.03 -7.91 9.51
C LYS A 122 8.47 -7.55 9.19
N LEU A 123 9.17 -8.38 8.40
CA LEU A 123 10.53 -8.08 7.97
C LEU A 123 10.53 -6.90 6.99
N PRO A 124 11.35 -5.87 7.21
CA PRO A 124 11.50 -4.75 6.29
C PRO A 124 11.82 -5.22 4.87
N GLY A 125 11.06 -4.73 3.88
CA GLY A 125 11.23 -5.07 2.47
C GLY A 125 10.81 -6.49 2.09
N HIS A 126 10.13 -7.24 2.97
CA HIS A 126 9.57 -8.55 2.63
C HIS A 126 8.43 -8.45 1.62
N SER A 127 7.51 -7.51 1.83
CA SER A 127 6.44 -7.25 0.87
C SER A 127 7.02 -6.53 -0.34
N LYS A 128 7.01 -7.19 -1.49
CA LYS A 128 7.58 -6.68 -2.73
C LYS A 128 6.56 -6.73 -3.85
N TRP A 129 6.55 -5.69 -4.68
CA TRP A 129 5.76 -5.69 -5.90
C TRP A 129 6.49 -5.03 -7.06
N LYS A 130 6.13 -5.45 -8.27
CA LYS A 130 6.60 -4.85 -9.51
C LYS A 130 5.40 -4.36 -10.29
N VAL A 131 5.46 -3.12 -10.77
CA VAL A 131 4.48 -2.61 -11.74
C VAL A 131 4.77 -3.27 -13.08
N VAL A 132 3.81 -4.04 -13.57
CA VAL A 132 3.88 -4.77 -14.85
C VAL A 132 3.29 -3.93 -15.98
N GLU A 133 2.20 -3.21 -15.69
CA GLU A 133 1.50 -2.33 -16.62
C GLU A 133 0.99 -1.08 -15.88
N SER A 134 0.96 0.08 -16.55
CA SER A 134 0.52 1.34 -15.95
C SER A 134 -0.14 2.24 -16.98
N THR A 135 -1.42 2.52 -16.78
CA THR A 135 -2.19 3.49 -17.57
C THR A 135 -2.61 4.68 -16.71
N GLU A 136 -3.35 5.63 -17.27
CA GLU A 136 -3.96 6.72 -16.49
C GLU A 136 -5.02 6.21 -15.49
N ASN A 137 -5.70 5.11 -15.80
CA ASN A 137 -6.86 4.63 -15.04
C ASN A 137 -6.58 3.45 -14.12
N TYR A 138 -5.48 2.72 -14.34
CA TYR A 138 -5.16 1.53 -13.54
C TYR A 138 -3.66 1.19 -13.56
N ILE A 139 -3.26 0.36 -12.61
CA ILE A 139 -1.96 -0.33 -12.61
C ILE A 139 -2.17 -1.84 -12.51
N VAL A 140 -1.26 -2.61 -13.09
CA VAL A 140 -1.14 -4.05 -12.83
C VAL A 140 0.15 -4.28 -12.08
N ILE A 141 0.06 -5.00 -10.97
CA ILE A 141 1.22 -5.36 -10.15
C ILE A 141 1.38 -6.86 -10.05
N ALA A 142 2.64 -7.32 -10.04
CA ALA A 142 3.04 -8.64 -9.57
C ALA A 142 3.55 -8.50 -8.14
N THR A 143 2.97 -9.23 -7.20
CA THR A 143 3.34 -9.20 -5.76
C THR A 143 3.73 -10.58 -5.26
N ASN A 144 4.55 -10.65 -4.22
CA ASN A 144 4.85 -11.88 -3.48
C ASN A 144 3.93 -12.13 -2.27
N GLN A 145 2.95 -11.25 -2.03
CA GLN A 145 1.94 -11.48 -0.99
C GLN A 145 1.04 -12.67 -1.34
N GLY A 146 0.54 -13.38 -0.33
CA GLY A 146 -0.45 -14.47 -0.50
C GLY A 146 -0.05 -15.52 -1.54
N ASP A 147 1.17 -16.06 -1.43
CA ASP A 147 1.80 -17.02 -2.36
C ASP A 147 2.08 -16.50 -3.79
N GLY A 148 1.88 -15.21 -4.01
CA GLY A 148 2.21 -14.49 -5.23
C GLY A 148 1.09 -14.47 -6.26
N TYR A 149 0.75 -13.27 -6.74
CA TYR A 149 -0.29 -13.08 -7.74
C TYR A 149 -0.11 -11.80 -8.54
N LEU A 150 -0.80 -11.75 -9.69
CA LEU A 150 -1.02 -10.54 -10.47
C LEU A 150 -2.34 -9.91 -10.05
N MET A 151 -2.36 -8.60 -9.84
CA MET A 151 -3.61 -7.87 -9.59
C MET A 151 -3.63 -6.53 -10.31
N ALA A 152 -4.82 -6.16 -10.78
CA ALA A 152 -5.09 -4.82 -11.29
C ALA A 152 -5.71 -3.95 -10.19
N LEU A 153 -5.24 -2.72 -10.06
CA LEU A 153 -5.79 -1.72 -9.16
C LEU A 153 -6.20 -0.48 -9.97
N ASN A 154 -7.43 -0.02 -9.80
CA ASN A 154 -7.90 1.24 -10.35
C ASN A 154 -7.12 2.40 -9.72
N ARG A 155 -6.78 3.41 -10.51
CA ARG A 155 -6.03 4.59 -10.09
C ARG A 155 -6.97 5.76 -9.92
N TYR A 156 -6.80 6.50 -8.83
CA TYR A 156 -7.46 7.77 -8.56
C TYR A 156 -6.40 8.82 -8.28
N GLN A 157 -6.44 9.93 -9.02
CA GLN A 157 -5.53 11.06 -8.85
C GLN A 157 -6.35 12.30 -8.49
N VAL A 158 -5.81 13.10 -7.56
CA VAL A 158 -6.31 14.45 -7.34
C VAL A 158 -5.62 15.32 -8.39
N ASN A 159 -6.40 15.88 -9.32
CA ASN A 159 -5.93 16.84 -10.32
C ASN A 159 -5.54 18.16 -9.65
#